data_AF-A0AAD0HU05-F1
#
_entry.id   AF-A0AAD0HU05-F1
#
_cell.length_a   1.000
_cell.length_b   1.000
_cell.length_c   1.000
_cell.angle_alpha   90.00
_cell.angle_beta   90.00
_cell.angle_gamma   90.00
#
_symmetry.space_group_name_H-M   'P 1'
#
loop_
_entity.id
_entity.type
_entity.pdbx_description
1 polymer ?
#
loop_
_entity_poly.entity_id
_entity_poly.type
_entity_poly.pdbx_seq_one_letter_code
_entity_poly.pdbx_strand_id
1 'polypeptide(L)'
;MKKIFISLVSLLVFTSCVLHVYSFTSTNYNNDKISIKANLVDEQKENSPLNYIYIYDKRSNATEHHKIKILSPTIKIVSDGKEYVITPNSETIKVYKQGVVITDDFKAYIGKVQLDDGTIIDIPPLSFKKNVYVESYNPVTDTINAGARTKRLFSGTVEDYKKQKK
;
A
#
# COMPACT_ATOMS: atom_id res chain seq x y z
N MET A 1 18.27 -46.35 -5.99
CA MET A 1 17.30 -45.26 -6.31
C MET A 1 16.59 -44.65 -5.09
N LYS A 2 16.64 -45.22 -3.87
CA LYS A 2 16.01 -44.60 -2.67
C LYS A 2 16.76 -43.39 -2.09
N LYS A 3 18.10 -43.31 -2.22
CA LYS A 3 18.91 -42.25 -1.59
C LYS A 3 18.80 -40.88 -2.28
N ILE A 4 18.60 -40.85 -3.60
CA ILE A 4 18.50 -39.60 -4.38
C ILE A 4 17.14 -38.91 -4.12
N PHE A 5 16.07 -39.68 -3.92
CA PHE A 5 14.73 -39.14 -3.67
C PHE A 5 14.62 -38.43 -2.31
N ILE A 6 15.27 -38.97 -1.26
CA ILE A 6 15.31 -38.35 0.07
C ILE A 6 16.09 -37.02 0.04
N SER A 7 17.17 -36.95 -0.74
CA SER A 7 17.99 -35.74 -0.89
C SER A 7 17.25 -34.59 -1.59
N LEU A 8 16.38 -34.89 -2.55
CA LEU A 8 15.61 -33.88 -3.29
C LEU A 8 14.44 -33.36 -2.43
N VAL A 9 13.77 -34.25 -1.68
CA VAL A 9 12.72 -33.88 -0.72
C VAL A 9 13.29 -33.08 0.45
N SER A 10 14.52 -33.37 0.91
CA SER A 10 15.19 -32.56 1.94
C SER A 10 15.59 -31.18 1.43
N LEU A 11 15.92 -31.01 0.15
CA LEU A 11 16.32 -29.69 -0.38
C LEU A 11 15.14 -28.72 -0.46
N LEU A 12 13.92 -29.23 -0.73
CA LEU A 12 12.70 -28.43 -0.86
C LEU A 12 12.15 -27.91 0.49
N VAL A 13 12.49 -28.56 1.61
CA VAL A 13 11.96 -28.20 2.94
C VAL A 13 12.80 -27.15 3.70
N PHE A 14 13.96 -26.75 3.17
CA PHE A 14 14.87 -25.80 3.85
C PHE A 14 15.13 -24.49 3.09
N THR A 15 14.57 -24.28 1.90
CA THR A 15 14.74 -22.99 1.22
C THR A 15 13.76 -21.96 1.79
N SER A 16 14.27 -20.97 2.53
CA SER A 16 13.49 -19.81 2.91
C SER A 16 13.10 -19.00 1.66
N CYS A 17 11.82 -18.74 1.49
CA CYS A 17 11.32 -17.80 0.51
C CYS A 17 11.49 -16.37 1.06
N VAL A 18 11.64 -15.40 0.16
CA VAL A 18 11.62 -13.98 0.51
C VAL A 18 10.34 -13.39 -0.04
N LEU A 19 9.52 -12.82 0.83
CA LEU A 19 8.31 -12.08 0.46
C LEU A 19 8.62 -10.59 0.42
N HIS A 20 8.14 -9.93 -0.63
CA HIS A 20 8.15 -8.47 -0.76
C HIS A 20 6.71 -7.97 -0.73
N VAL A 21 6.44 -7.01 0.15
CA VAL A 21 5.16 -6.31 0.21
C VAL A 21 5.41 -4.83 -0.01
N TYR A 22 4.95 -4.32 -1.15
CA TYR A 22 5.05 -2.93 -1.54
C TYR A 22 3.82 -2.17 -1.06
N SER A 23 4.02 -0.89 -0.74
CA SER A 23 2.92 -0.01 -0.35
C SER A 23 3.24 1.45 -0.66
N PHE A 24 2.19 2.28 -0.70
CA PHE A 24 2.34 3.73 -0.67
C PHE A 24 1.98 4.26 0.71
N THR A 25 2.88 5.05 1.30
CA THR A 25 2.66 5.66 2.62
C THR A 25 2.74 7.17 2.51
N SER A 26 1.73 7.86 3.04
CA SER A 26 1.78 9.32 3.16
C SER A 26 2.81 9.72 4.22
N THR A 27 3.72 10.63 3.88
CA THR A 27 4.78 11.08 4.79
C THR A 27 4.41 12.33 5.59
N ASN A 28 3.31 12.99 5.23
CA ASN A 28 2.96 14.32 5.75
C ASN A 28 1.48 14.44 6.13
N TYR A 29 0.80 13.32 6.39
CA TYR A 29 -0.60 13.35 6.79
C TYR A 29 -0.83 12.68 8.13
N ASN A 30 -1.37 13.44 9.07
CA ASN A 30 -1.93 12.93 10.31
C ASN A 30 -3.16 13.76 10.65
N ASN A 31 -4.28 13.08 10.90
CA ASN A 31 -5.55 13.69 11.28
C ASN A 31 -6.25 12.75 12.27
N ASP A 32 -6.91 13.31 13.28
CA ASP A 32 -7.62 12.57 14.33
C ASP A 32 -8.96 11.99 13.85
N LYS A 33 -9.62 12.62 12.88
CA LYS A 33 -10.94 12.24 12.37
C LYS A 33 -10.90 11.32 11.15
N ILE A 34 -9.92 11.49 10.25
CA ILE A 34 -9.84 10.67 9.03
C ILE A 34 -8.48 10.01 8.83
N SER A 35 -8.49 8.94 8.03
CA SER A 35 -7.30 8.22 7.56
C SER A 35 -7.30 8.18 6.05
N ILE A 36 -6.11 8.25 5.44
CA ILE A 36 -5.96 8.22 3.98
C ILE A 36 -4.96 7.11 3.64
N LYS A 37 -5.39 6.17 2.79
CA LYS A 37 -4.57 5.02 2.36
C LYS A 37 -4.48 4.97 0.84
N ALA A 38 -3.33 4.58 0.33
CA ALA A 38 -3.10 4.38 -1.09
C ALA A 38 -2.77 2.90 -1.33
N ASN A 39 -3.59 2.21 -2.11
CA ASN A 39 -3.48 0.78 -2.36
C ASN A 39 -2.99 0.49 -3.77
N LEU A 40 -2.20 -0.57 -3.90
CA LEU A 40 -1.68 -1.06 -5.17
C LEU A 40 -2.68 -2.00 -5.84
N VAL A 41 -2.47 -2.27 -7.13
CA VAL A 41 -3.21 -3.34 -7.83
C VAL A 41 -2.78 -4.71 -7.32
N ASP A 42 -1.49 -4.84 -7.01
CA ASP A 42 -0.82 -6.04 -6.52
C ASP A 42 0.35 -5.61 -5.64
N GLU A 43 0.26 -5.84 -4.34
CA GLU A 43 1.31 -5.43 -3.39
C GLU A 43 2.56 -6.31 -3.44
N GLN A 44 2.56 -7.43 -4.18
CA GLN A 44 3.74 -8.30 -4.30
C GLN A 44 4.64 -7.93 -5.49
N LYS A 45 4.19 -6.99 -6.33
CA LYS A 45 4.94 -6.53 -7.50
C LYS A 45 5.47 -5.12 -7.28
N GLU A 46 6.78 -4.95 -7.46
CA GLU A 46 7.40 -3.63 -7.34
C GLU A 46 6.72 -2.64 -8.30
N ASN A 47 6.62 -2.94 -9.59
CA ASN A 47 6.05 -2.02 -10.59
C ASN A 47 4.52 -2.03 -10.64
N SER A 48 3.87 -2.46 -9.57
CA SER A 48 2.42 -2.40 -9.46
C SER A 48 1.94 -0.95 -9.42
N PRO A 49 0.91 -0.59 -10.19
CA PRO A 49 0.39 0.77 -10.18
C PRO A 49 -0.47 1.05 -8.95
N LEU A 50 -0.58 2.33 -8.58
CA LEU A 50 -1.58 2.86 -7.67
C LEU A 50 -2.98 2.51 -8.18
N ASN A 51 -3.69 1.67 -7.43
CA ASN A 51 -5.06 1.27 -7.74
C ASN A 51 -6.04 2.37 -7.33
N TYR A 52 -6.03 2.74 -6.05
CA TYR A 52 -6.93 3.75 -5.51
C TYR A 52 -6.35 4.43 -4.27
N ILE A 53 -6.84 5.64 -4.02
CA ILE A 53 -6.71 6.34 -2.74
C ILE A 53 -8.05 6.25 -2.02
N TYR A 54 -8.04 5.80 -0.78
CA TYR A 54 -9.23 5.65 0.05
C TYR A 54 -9.15 6.58 1.26
N ILE A 55 -10.22 7.33 1.47
CA ILE A 55 -10.39 8.21 2.63
C ILE A 55 -11.41 7.55 3.56
N TYR A 56 -11.01 7.34 4.81
CA TYR A 56 -11.77 6.61 5.81
C TYR A 56 -12.08 7.50 7.02
N ASP A 57 -13.32 7.51 7.47
CA ASP A 57 -13.71 8.15 8.72
C ASP A 57 -13.37 7.22 9.89
N LYS A 58 -12.50 7.68 10.79
CA LYS A 58 -11.99 6.89 11.92
C LYS A 58 -13.05 6.54 12.96
N ARG A 59 -14.22 7.18 12.94
CA ARG A 59 -15.38 6.80 13.76
C ARG A 59 -16.00 5.49 13.29
N SER A 60 -15.81 5.13 12.02
CA SER A 60 -16.38 3.92 11.45
C SER A 60 -15.79 2.68 12.10
N ASN A 61 -16.61 1.64 12.21
CA ASN A 61 -16.26 0.34 12.76
C ASN A 61 -16.93 -0.77 11.93
N ALA A 62 -16.91 -2.01 12.45
CA ALA A 62 -17.43 -3.18 11.73
C ALA A 62 -18.96 -3.16 11.52
N THR A 63 -19.70 -2.41 12.34
CA THR A 63 -21.17 -2.36 12.31
C THR A 63 -21.72 -1.02 11.85
N GLU A 64 -20.97 0.06 12.06
CA GLU A 64 -21.37 1.41 11.69
C GLU A 64 -20.32 2.05 10.76
N HIS A 65 -20.77 2.39 9.55
CA HIS A 65 -19.95 3.01 8.53
C HIS A 65 -20.35 4.47 8.34
N HIS A 66 -19.44 5.38 8.66
CA HIS A 66 -19.61 6.81 8.42
C HIS A 66 -19.16 7.17 7.00
N LYS A 67 -19.97 8.00 6.34
CA LYS A 67 -19.74 8.39 4.94
C LYS A 67 -18.84 9.62 4.86
N ILE A 68 -18.02 9.64 3.82
CA ILE A 68 -17.22 10.80 3.44
C ILE A 68 -17.62 11.24 2.04
N LYS A 69 -17.83 12.54 1.87
CA LYS A 69 -18.06 13.16 0.57
C LYS A 69 -16.83 13.98 0.19
N ILE A 70 -16.23 13.68 -0.95
CA ILE A 70 -15.21 14.53 -1.56
C ILE A 70 -15.92 15.73 -2.20
N LEU A 71 -15.52 16.95 -1.82
CA LEU A 71 -16.13 18.18 -2.31
C LEU A 71 -15.44 18.72 -3.57
N SER A 72 -14.19 18.32 -3.82
CA SER A 72 -13.46 18.66 -5.03
C SER A 72 -14.01 17.87 -6.23
N PRO A 73 -14.39 18.52 -7.35
CA PRO A 73 -14.91 17.83 -8.53
C PRO A 73 -13.83 17.01 -9.26
N THR A 74 -12.57 17.39 -9.08
CA THR A 74 -11.41 16.66 -9.59
C THR A 74 -10.31 16.65 -8.53
N ILE A 75 -9.46 15.62 -8.61
CA ILE A 75 -8.28 15.42 -7.79
C ILE A 75 -7.09 15.50 -8.71
N LYS A 76 -6.06 16.25 -8.32
CA LYS A 76 -4.79 16.27 -9.05
C LYS A 76 -3.82 15.28 -8.42
N ILE A 77 -3.18 14.47 -9.25
CA ILE A 77 -2.03 13.65 -8.85
C ILE A 77 -0.82 14.06 -9.68
N VAL A 78 0.33 14.23 -9.04
CA VAL A 78 1.60 14.55 -9.70
C VAL A 78 2.59 13.43 -9.41
N SER A 79 3.12 12.79 -10.44
CA SER A 79 4.14 11.76 -10.33
C SER A 79 5.12 11.90 -11.49
N ASP A 80 6.42 11.86 -11.19
CA ASP A 80 7.50 12.00 -12.17
C ASP A 80 7.32 13.22 -13.12
N GLY A 81 6.98 14.38 -12.55
CA GLY A 81 6.75 15.63 -13.31
C GLY A 81 5.48 15.65 -14.17
N LYS A 82 4.72 14.56 -14.26
CA LYS A 82 3.45 14.48 -14.97
C LYS A 82 2.28 14.78 -14.04
N GLU A 83 1.31 15.54 -14.53
CA GLU A 83 0.06 15.81 -13.82
C GLU A 83 -1.09 14.98 -14.39
N TYR A 84 -1.90 14.43 -13.49
CA TYR A 84 -3.09 13.63 -13.81
C TYR A 84 -4.31 14.25 -13.12
N VAL A 85 -5.41 14.35 -13.86
CA VAL A 85 -6.70 14.81 -13.34
C VAL A 85 -7.60 13.59 -13.18
N ILE A 86 -8.03 13.33 -11.96
CA ILE A 86 -8.84 12.17 -11.60
C ILE A 86 -10.21 12.64 -11.14
N THR A 87 -11.27 12.06 -11.68
CA THR A 87 -12.62 12.31 -11.17
C THR A 87 -12.88 11.38 -9.97
N PRO A 88 -13.19 11.91 -8.77
CA PRO A 88 -13.57 11.07 -7.64
C PRO A 88 -14.96 10.49 -7.91
N ASN A 89 -15.11 9.17 -7.70
CA ASN A 89 -16.41 8.51 -7.85
C ASN A 89 -17.16 8.39 -6.51
N SER A 90 -16.44 8.36 -5.40
CA SER A 90 -16.94 8.28 -4.03
C SER A 90 -15.81 8.71 -3.06
N GLU A 91 -15.87 8.33 -1.78
CA GLU A 91 -14.73 8.34 -0.85
C GLU A 91 -13.51 7.54 -1.34
N THR A 92 -13.70 6.70 -2.37
CA THR A 92 -12.63 5.98 -3.08
C THR A 92 -12.29 6.65 -4.41
N ILE A 93 -11.08 7.19 -4.50
CA ILE A 93 -10.50 7.78 -5.71
C ILE A 93 -9.85 6.66 -6.51
N LYS A 94 -10.59 6.08 -7.47
CA LYS A 94 -10.12 4.97 -8.34
C LYS A 94 -9.20 5.51 -9.43
N VAL A 95 -7.89 5.32 -9.28
CA VAL A 95 -6.86 5.87 -10.17
C VAL A 95 -6.63 4.96 -11.36
N TYR A 96 -6.22 3.70 -11.11
CA TYR A 96 -5.86 2.76 -12.17
C TYR A 96 -7.04 2.45 -13.11
N LYS A 97 -8.26 2.38 -12.56
CA LYS A 97 -9.49 2.17 -13.35
C LYS A 97 -9.76 3.29 -14.36
N GLN A 98 -9.18 4.48 -14.18
CA GLN A 98 -9.28 5.61 -15.11
C GLN A 98 -8.13 5.63 -16.15
N GLY A 99 -7.34 4.56 -16.23
CA GLY A 99 -6.24 4.45 -17.20
C GLY A 99 -4.95 5.18 -16.78
N VAL A 100 -4.91 5.71 -15.55
CA VAL A 100 -3.73 6.40 -15.01
C VAL A 100 -2.81 5.40 -14.31
N VAL A 101 -1.55 5.33 -14.76
CA VAL A 101 -0.54 4.40 -14.25
C VAL A 101 0.49 5.19 -13.45
N ILE A 102 0.49 5.00 -12.12
CA ILE A 102 1.44 5.63 -11.20
C ILE A 102 2.17 4.53 -10.45
N THR A 103 3.46 4.36 -10.74
CA THR A 103 4.30 3.33 -10.12
C THR A 103 5.25 3.90 -9.09
N ASP A 104 5.58 5.19 -9.14
CA ASP A 104 6.59 5.82 -8.29
C ASP A 104 5.96 6.77 -7.28
N ASP A 105 6.81 7.41 -6.47
CA ASP A 105 6.41 8.44 -5.53
C ASP A 105 5.51 9.48 -6.22
N PHE A 106 4.50 9.97 -5.48
CA PHE A 106 3.54 10.91 -6.04
C PHE A 106 3.01 11.88 -4.99
N LYS A 107 2.47 12.99 -5.47
CA LYS A 107 1.73 13.96 -4.67
C LYS A 107 0.27 13.95 -5.06
N ALA A 108 -0.62 14.00 -4.06
CA ALA A 108 -2.06 14.06 -4.29
C ALA A 108 -2.65 15.35 -3.71
N TYR A 109 -3.48 16.03 -4.49
CA TYR A 109 -4.17 17.26 -4.13
C TYR A 109 -5.67 16.95 -4.07
N ILE A 110 -6.13 16.54 -2.89
CA ILE A 110 -7.51 16.09 -2.69
C ILE A 110 -8.46 17.27 -2.45
N GLY A 111 -7.99 18.31 -1.76
CA GLY A 111 -8.81 19.46 -1.39
C GLY A 111 -9.71 19.14 -0.19
N LYS A 112 -10.99 19.47 -0.28
CA LYS A 112 -11.91 19.38 0.87
C LYS A 112 -12.76 18.12 0.85
N VAL A 113 -13.02 17.58 2.04
CA VAL A 113 -13.99 16.51 2.26
C VAL A 113 -14.98 16.90 3.34
N GLN A 114 -16.17 16.32 3.30
CA GLN A 114 -17.23 16.50 4.28
C GLN A 114 -17.57 15.15 4.92
N LEU A 115 -17.60 15.10 6.25
CA LEU A 115 -18.11 13.97 7.02
C LEU A 115 -19.65 13.99 7.06
N ASP A 116 -20.27 12.88 7.41
CA ASP A 116 -21.73 12.75 7.53
C ASP A 116 -22.37 13.65 8.59
N ASP A 117 -21.63 14.07 9.60
CA ASP A 117 -22.05 15.05 10.61
C ASP A 117 -21.96 16.51 10.12
N GLY A 118 -21.56 16.72 8.87
CA GLY A 118 -21.42 18.03 8.22
C GLY A 118 -20.03 18.67 8.40
N THR A 119 -19.14 18.11 9.23
CA THR A 119 -17.77 18.61 9.43
C THR A 119 -17.02 18.65 8.09
N ILE A 120 -16.42 19.79 7.77
CA ILE A 120 -15.54 19.94 6.59
C ILE A 120 -14.08 19.86 7.04
N ILE A 121 -13.30 19.04 6.33
CA ILE A 121 -11.86 18.89 6.54
C ILE A 121 -11.14 19.31 5.27
N ASP A 122 -10.18 20.23 5.40
CA ASP A 122 -9.27 20.59 4.32
C ASP A 122 -8.05 19.66 4.35
N ILE A 123 -7.82 18.94 3.26
CA ILE A 123 -6.71 17.99 3.12
C ILE A 123 -5.57 18.72 2.39
N PRO A 124 -4.43 18.98 3.07
CA PRO A 124 -3.28 19.59 2.42
C PRO A 124 -2.73 18.68 1.32
N PRO A 125 -1.87 19.20 0.41
CA PRO A 125 -1.16 18.35 -0.54
C PRO A 125 -0.42 17.21 0.16
N LEU A 126 -0.70 15.98 -0.25
CA LEU A 126 -0.13 14.77 0.33
C LEU A 126 1.08 14.33 -0.48
N SER A 127 2.11 13.83 0.19
CA SER A 127 3.29 13.20 -0.44
C SER A 127 3.30 11.72 -0.07
N PHE A 128 3.16 10.86 -1.07
CA PHE A 128 3.20 9.41 -0.91
C PHE A 128 4.54 8.88 -1.39
N LYS A 129 5.22 8.15 -0.51
CA LYS A 129 6.42 7.40 -0.84
C LYS A 129 6.13 5.93 -1.02
N LYS A 130 6.82 5.32 -1.97
CA LYS A 130 6.79 3.88 -2.19
C LYS A 130 7.72 3.17 -1.22
N ASN A 131 7.14 2.29 -0.41
CA ASN A 131 7.84 1.49 0.57
C ASN A 131 7.84 0.02 0.18
N VAL A 132 8.78 -0.72 0.74
CA VAL A 132 8.85 -2.17 0.67
C VAL A 132 9.13 -2.73 2.07
N TYR A 133 8.31 -3.70 2.44
CA TYR A 133 8.54 -4.59 3.56
C TYR A 133 9.03 -5.93 3.02
N VAL A 134 10.11 -6.44 3.60
CA VAL A 134 10.74 -7.68 3.15
C VAL A 134 10.89 -8.60 4.35
N GLU A 135 10.37 -9.81 4.23
CA GLU A 135 10.53 -10.85 5.24
C GLU A 135 10.91 -12.18 4.61
N SER A 136 11.67 -12.98 5.35
CA SER A 136 11.88 -14.38 5.00
C SER A 136 10.81 -15.23 5.67
N TYR A 137 10.24 -16.15 4.90
CA TYR A 137 9.26 -17.13 5.33
C TYR A 137 9.72 -18.53 4.94
N ASN A 138 9.54 -19.51 5.82
CA ASN A 138 9.76 -20.91 5.51
C ASN A 138 8.43 -21.68 5.65
N PRO A 139 7.85 -22.16 4.53
CA PRO A 139 6.54 -22.82 4.54
C PRO A 139 6.43 -24.00 5.50
N VAL A 140 7.50 -24.75 5.67
CA VAL A 140 7.50 -25.97 6.47
C VAL A 140 7.62 -25.62 7.94
N THR A 141 8.61 -24.81 8.31
CA THR A 141 8.84 -24.49 9.73
C THR A 141 7.76 -23.58 10.29
N ASP A 142 7.23 -22.66 9.48
CA ASP A 142 6.26 -21.65 9.95
C ASP A 142 4.84 -22.22 10.02
N THR A 143 4.54 -23.27 9.24
CA THR A 143 3.29 -24.04 9.38
C THR A 143 3.33 -24.99 10.56
N ILE A 144 4.48 -25.63 10.81
CA ILE A 144 4.64 -26.61 11.90
C ILE A 144 4.80 -25.91 13.26
N ASN A 145 5.48 -24.76 13.29
CA ASN A 145 5.63 -23.95 14.49
C ASN A 145 4.85 -22.65 14.30
N ALA A 146 3.62 -22.60 14.82
CA ALA A 146 2.76 -21.40 14.87
C ALA A 146 3.32 -20.24 15.76
N GLY A 147 4.64 -20.15 15.87
CA GLY A 147 5.43 -19.13 16.55
C GLY A 147 6.87 -19.01 16.02
N ALA A 148 7.26 -19.78 14.98
CA ALA A 148 8.49 -19.51 14.25
C ALA A 148 8.35 -18.14 13.57
N ARG A 149 9.10 -17.17 14.06
CA ARG A 149 8.99 -15.78 13.63
C ARG A 149 9.51 -15.67 12.21
N THR A 150 8.67 -15.21 11.28
CA THR A 150 9.15 -14.63 10.03
C THR A 150 10.20 -13.56 10.39
N LYS A 151 11.36 -13.64 9.74
CA LYS A 151 12.43 -12.68 10.00
C LYS A 151 12.24 -11.49 9.08
N ARG A 152 11.87 -10.35 9.64
CA ARG A 152 11.91 -9.07 8.93
C ARG A 152 13.34 -8.80 8.46
N LEU A 153 13.53 -8.76 7.14
CA LEU A 153 14.81 -8.48 6.49
C LEU A 153 14.98 -6.98 6.24
N PHE A 154 13.89 -6.30 5.86
CA PHE A 154 13.91 -4.88 5.56
C PHE A 154 12.53 -4.24 5.73
N SER A 155 12.50 -2.95 6.06
CA SER A 155 11.30 -2.12 5.99
C SER A 155 11.73 -0.67 5.78
N GLY A 156 11.28 -0.05 4.69
CA GLY A 156 11.64 1.33 4.35
C GLY A 156 11.27 1.67 2.93
N THR A 157 11.83 2.76 2.40
CA THR A 157 11.57 3.17 1.02
C THR A 157 12.17 2.17 0.04
N VAL A 158 11.58 2.05 -1.15
CA VAL A 158 12.14 1.24 -2.24
C VAL A 158 13.53 1.75 -2.64
N GLU A 159 13.76 3.06 -2.56
CA GLU A 159 15.07 3.67 -2.84
C GLU A 159 16.14 3.17 -1.86
N ASP A 160 15.84 3.19 -0.55
CA ASP A 160 16.77 2.73 0.49
C ASP A 160 17.05 1.23 0.37
N TYR A 161 16.03 0.43 0.05
CA TYR A 161 16.19 -1.00 -0.20
C TYR A 161 17.15 -1.29 -1.36
N LYS A 162 17.03 -0.52 -2.46
CA LYS A 162 17.92 -0.64 -3.62
C LYS A 162 19.35 -0.23 -3.28
N LYS A 163 19.55 0.77 -2.42
CA LYS A 163 20.88 1.18 -1.95
C LYS A 163 21.55 0.11 -1.09
N GLN A 164 20.81 -0.56 -0.21
CA GLN A 164 21.34 -1.63 0.64
C GLN A 164 21.80 -2.87 -0.16
N LYS A 165 21.20 -3.10 -1.34
CA LYS A 165 21.53 -4.23 -2.21
C LYS A 165 22.75 -4.01 -3.12
N LYS A 166 23.22 -2.77 -3.25
CA LYS A 166 24.41 -2.43 -4.04
C LYS A 166 25.67 -2.64 -3.20
#